data_AF-A0A0E3NC98-F1
#
_entry.id   AF-A0A0E3NC98-F1
#
_cell.length_a   1.000
_cell.length_b   1.000
_cell.length_c   1.000
_cell.angle_alpha   90.00
_cell.angle_beta   90.00
_cell.angle_gamma   90.00
#
_symmetry.space_group_name_H-M   'P 1'
#
loop_
_entity.id
_entity.type
_entity.pdbx_description
1 polymer ?
#
loop_
_entity_poly.entity_id
_entity_poly.type
_entity_poly.pdbx_seq_one_letter_code
_entity_poly.pdbx_strand_id
1 'polypeptide(L)'
;MDIGKGKFWVYTNRGNVASLPLKATHKYEQPGCHVCLDYVSNLADISTGSVGSPDGWSTVFIRTKRGNEIWSKAVAAGMFETKPIEEVKPGLDLVKKLAKEKIDKNWKTVEERKNFGVNKALRNPYA
;
A
#
# COMPACT_ATOMS: atom_id res chain seq x y z
N MET A 1 11.43 -9.18 7.22
CA MET A 1 11.79 -7.79 6.85
C MET A 1 10.52 -6.98 6.84
N ASP A 2 10.57 -5.67 7.03
CA ASP A 2 9.39 -4.81 7.07
C ASP A 2 9.70 -3.39 6.53
N ILE A 3 8.70 -2.69 6.01
CA ILE A 3 8.78 -1.27 5.63
C ILE A 3 7.68 -0.51 6.36
N GLY A 4 8.08 0.31 7.31
CA GLY A 4 7.15 1.04 8.17
C GLY A 4 7.88 2.10 8.96
N LYS A 5 7.12 3.09 9.45
CA LYS A 5 7.66 4.17 10.31
C LYS A 5 8.88 4.88 9.69
N GLY A 6 8.89 5.03 8.36
CA GLY A 6 9.95 5.72 7.59
C GLY A 6 11.27 4.94 7.43
N LYS A 7 11.30 3.65 7.73
CA LYS A 7 12.50 2.81 7.65
C LYS A 7 12.23 1.47 6.97
N PHE A 8 13.30 0.86 6.48
CA PHE A 8 13.36 -0.53 6.05
C PHE A 8 14.02 -1.36 7.17
N TRP A 9 13.32 -2.36 7.67
CA TRP A 9 13.68 -3.17 8.84
C TRP A 9 14.07 -4.59 8.45
N VAL A 10 15.14 -5.09 9.05
CA VAL A 10 15.66 -6.45 8.86
C VAL A 10 15.74 -7.13 10.21
N TYR A 11 15.17 -8.33 10.29
CA TYR A 11 15.14 -9.17 11.48
C TYR A 11 15.87 -10.48 11.14
N THR A 12 16.80 -10.90 11.98
CA THR A 12 17.58 -12.12 11.77
C THR A 12 17.09 -13.24 12.68
N ASN A 13 17.29 -14.50 12.26
CA ASN A 13 16.90 -15.67 13.06
C ASN A 13 17.64 -15.76 14.40
N ARG A 14 18.78 -15.07 14.54
CA ARG A 14 19.55 -14.99 15.79
C ARG A 14 19.10 -13.83 16.70
N GLY A 15 18.02 -13.13 16.36
CA GLY A 15 17.43 -12.08 17.18
C GLY A 15 17.94 -10.66 16.94
N ASN A 16 18.93 -10.45 16.08
CA ASN A 16 19.38 -9.10 15.74
C ASN A 16 18.38 -8.37 14.85
N VAL A 17 18.24 -7.06 15.09
CA VAL A 17 17.42 -6.14 14.30
C VAL A 17 18.30 -5.02 13.74
N ALA A 18 18.21 -4.79 12.43
CA ALA A 18 18.86 -3.68 11.75
C ALA A 18 17.82 -2.85 10.99
N SER A 19 18.09 -1.57 10.78
CA SER A 19 17.24 -0.72 9.96
C SER A 19 18.04 0.33 9.20
N LEU A 20 17.50 0.76 8.06
CA LEU A 20 18.02 1.92 7.34
C LEU A 20 16.88 2.92 7.02
N PRO A 21 17.19 4.23 6.92
CA PRO A 21 16.21 5.22 6.50
C PRO A 21 15.68 4.92 5.08
N LEU A 22 14.37 5.05 4.88
CA LEU A 22 13.74 4.75 3.58
C LEU A 22 14.31 5.64 2.46
N LYS A 23 14.74 6.86 2.78
CA LYS A 23 15.40 7.77 1.81
C LYS A 23 16.61 7.16 1.12
N ALA A 24 17.37 6.30 1.81
CA ALA A 24 18.52 5.61 1.23
C ALA A 24 18.14 4.54 0.20
N THR A 25 16.86 4.13 0.17
CA THR A 25 16.35 3.08 -0.72
C THR A 25 15.79 3.59 -2.04
N HIS A 26 15.45 4.88 -2.16
CA HIS A 26 14.70 5.41 -3.32
C HIS A 26 15.34 5.12 -4.68
N LYS A 27 16.68 5.11 -4.76
CA LYS A 27 17.40 4.79 -6.01
C LYS A 27 17.26 3.33 -6.47
N TYR A 28 16.74 2.45 -5.63
CA TYR A 28 16.59 1.01 -5.91
C TYR A 28 15.13 0.62 -6.19
N GLU A 29 14.20 1.59 -6.18
CA GLU A 29 12.81 1.34 -6.56
C GLU A 29 12.73 0.96 -8.05
N GLN A 30 11.82 0.05 -8.39
CA GLN A 30 11.57 -0.29 -9.79
C GLN A 30 10.94 0.94 -10.49
N PRO A 31 11.49 1.44 -11.62
CA PRO A 31 10.98 2.64 -12.29
C PRO A 31 9.50 2.57 -12.70
N GLY A 32 9.02 1.36 -13.04
CA GLY A 32 7.60 1.14 -13.36
C GLY A 32 6.64 1.44 -12.21
N CYS A 33 7.09 1.42 -10.95
CA CYS A 33 6.27 1.77 -9.80
C CYS A 33 5.93 3.26 -9.73
N HIS A 34 6.70 4.14 -10.38
CA HIS A 34 6.50 5.60 -10.34
C HIS A 34 5.31 6.09 -11.16
N VAL A 35 4.65 5.22 -11.93
CA VAL A 35 3.40 5.54 -12.63
C VAL A 35 2.20 4.81 -12.05
N CYS A 36 2.38 4.01 -10.99
CA CYS A 36 1.30 3.22 -10.40
C CYS A 36 0.34 4.10 -9.57
N LEU A 37 -0.94 4.12 -9.93
CA LEU A 37 -1.97 4.97 -9.30
C LEU A 37 -2.87 4.21 -8.30
N ASP A 38 -2.44 3.04 -7.82
CA ASP A 38 -3.23 2.21 -6.90
C ASP A 38 -2.42 1.84 -5.65
N TYR A 39 -2.89 2.20 -4.45
CA TYR A 39 -2.20 1.94 -3.19
C TYR A 39 -2.70 0.71 -2.44
N VAL A 40 -4.03 0.52 -2.38
CA VAL A 40 -4.69 -0.50 -1.54
C VAL A 40 -5.31 -1.62 -2.37
N SER A 41 -4.78 -1.87 -3.58
CA SER A 41 -5.28 -2.89 -4.51
C SER A 41 -6.77 -2.73 -4.77
N ASN A 42 -7.16 -1.60 -5.35
CA ASN A 42 -8.55 -1.16 -5.48
C ASN A 42 -9.44 -2.15 -6.24
N LEU A 43 -8.86 -2.99 -7.10
CA LEU A 43 -9.58 -3.91 -7.98
C LEU A 43 -9.67 -5.36 -7.45
N ALA A 44 -9.19 -5.63 -6.23
CA ALA A 44 -9.28 -6.97 -5.64
C ALA A 44 -10.68 -7.27 -5.07
N ASP A 45 -11.02 -8.55 -4.91
CA ASP A 45 -12.22 -8.97 -4.17
C ASP A 45 -12.13 -8.55 -2.69
N ILE A 46 -10.97 -8.81 -2.10
CA ILE A 46 -10.58 -8.43 -0.74
C ILE A 46 -9.14 -7.90 -0.82
N SER A 47 -8.89 -6.74 -0.23
CA SER A 47 -7.53 -6.17 -0.10
C SER A 47 -7.09 -6.22 1.35
N THR A 48 -5.80 -6.43 1.59
CA THR A 48 -5.24 -6.48 2.95
C THR A 48 -3.87 -5.80 3.01
N GLY A 49 -3.51 -5.21 4.15
CA GLY A 49 -2.21 -4.58 4.38
C GLY A 49 -1.99 -4.19 5.85
N SER A 50 -0.76 -3.81 6.20
CA SER A 50 -0.37 -3.53 7.59
C SER A 50 -0.76 -2.13 8.08
N VAL A 51 -0.62 -1.11 7.23
CA VAL A 51 -0.86 0.30 7.61
C VAL A 51 -2.29 0.48 8.13
N GLY A 52 -2.42 1.22 9.23
CA GLY A 52 -3.71 1.49 9.88
C GLY A 52 -3.99 0.56 11.06
N SER A 53 -3.34 -0.58 11.12
CA SER A 53 -3.46 -1.58 12.19
C SER A 53 -2.21 -1.67 13.07
N PRO A 54 -2.33 -2.17 14.30
CA PRO A 54 -1.18 -2.48 15.15
C PRO A 54 -0.39 -3.70 14.63
N ASP A 55 0.83 -3.88 15.13
CA ASP A 55 1.67 -5.03 14.80
C ASP A 55 0.93 -6.35 15.09
N GLY A 56 0.98 -7.30 14.15
CA GLY A 56 0.23 -8.56 14.23
C GLY A 56 -1.22 -8.48 13.70
N TRP A 57 -1.71 -7.30 13.33
CA TRP A 57 -3.02 -7.09 12.73
C TRP A 57 -2.93 -6.59 11.28
N SER A 58 -4.04 -6.65 10.55
CA SER A 58 -4.14 -6.16 9.17
C SER A 58 -5.38 -5.29 8.98
N THR A 59 -5.25 -4.23 8.19
CA THR A 59 -6.38 -3.46 7.65
C THR A 59 -6.91 -4.21 6.43
N VAL A 60 -8.20 -4.55 6.45
CA VAL A 60 -8.84 -5.35 5.39
C VAL A 60 -9.99 -4.58 4.75
N PHE A 61 -10.04 -4.55 3.42
CA PHE A 61 -11.14 -3.98 2.64
C PHE A 61 -11.88 -5.09 1.90
N ILE A 62 -13.17 -5.23 2.15
CA ILE A 62 -14.06 -6.11 1.39
C ILE A 62 -14.74 -5.28 0.30
N ARG A 63 -14.61 -5.67 -0.98
CA ARG A 63 -15.02 -4.81 -2.11
C ARG A 63 -16.12 -5.42 -2.97
N THR A 64 -15.91 -6.63 -3.46
CA THR A 64 -16.82 -7.26 -4.43
C THR A 64 -17.83 -8.17 -3.75
N LYS A 65 -18.88 -8.56 -4.48
CA LYS A 65 -19.86 -9.55 -4.02
C LYS A 65 -19.20 -10.87 -3.61
N ARG A 66 -18.23 -11.33 -4.41
CA ARG A 66 -17.46 -12.54 -4.14
C ARG A 66 -16.61 -12.39 -2.88
N GLY A 67 -15.92 -11.25 -2.72
CA GLY A 67 -15.15 -10.95 -1.52
C GLY A 67 -16.02 -10.95 -0.26
N ASN A 68 -17.20 -10.34 -0.34
CA ASN A 68 -18.15 -10.31 0.78
C ASN A 68 -18.66 -11.71 1.15
N GLU A 69 -19.04 -12.54 0.17
CA GLU A 69 -19.51 -13.90 0.42
C GLU A 69 -18.45 -14.74 1.15
N ILE A 70 -17.20 -14.70 0.67
CA ILE A 70 -16.09 -15.45 1.27
C ILE A 70 -15.78 -14.93 2.68
N TRP A 71 -15.68 -13.61 2.84
CA TRP A 71 -15.35 -12.99 4.12
C TRP A 71 -16.40 -13.28 5.19
N SER A 72 -17.68 -13.10 4.87
CA SER A 72 -18.78 -13.38 5.81
C SER A 72 -18.79 -14.84 6.26
N LYS A 73 -18.58 -15.79 5.33
CA LYS A 73 -18.49 -17.22 5.68
C LYS A 73 -17.28 -17.53 6.56
N ALA A 74 -16.13 -16.94 6.28
CA ALA A 74 -14.91 -17.17 7.06
C ALA A 74 -15.01 -16.60 8.49
N VAL A 75 -15.55 -15.38 8.65
CA VAL A 75 -15.78 -14.79 9.98
C VAL A 75 -16.81 -15.62 10.76
N ALA A 76 -17.91 -16.04 10.14
CA ALA A 76 -18.91 -16.90 10.78
C ALA A 76 -18.34 -18.27 11.20
N ALA A 77 -17.36 -18.79 10.47
CA ALA A 77 -16.63 -20.01 10.80
C ALA A 77 -15.55 -19.82 11.88
N GLY A 78 -15.39 -18.62 12.45
CA GLY A 78 -14.41 -18.32 13.51
C GLY A 78 -12.97 -18.23 13.01
N MET A 79 -12.76 -18.00 11.71
CA MET A 79 -11.41 -17.98 11.12
C MET A 79 -10.66 -16.67 11.37
N PHE A 80 -11.36 -15.60 11.75
CA PHE A 80 -10.78 -14.27 11.93
C PHE A 80 -11.33 -13.56 13.16
N GLU A 81 -10.42 -12.93 13.91
CA GLU A 81 -10.77 -11.87 14.85
C GLU A 81 -10.93 -10.55 14.10
N THR A 82 -11.97 -9.78 14.42
CA THR A 82 -12.29 -8.53 13.69
C THR A 82 -12.55 -7.38 14.65
N LYS A 83 -12.13 -6.18 14.24
CA LYS A 83 -12.52 -4.91 14.88
C LYS A 83 -12.88 -3.87 13.81
N PRO A 84 -13.90 -3.02 14.03
CA PRO A 84 -14.16 -1.87 13.17
C PRO A 84 -12.93 -0.97 13.07
N ILE A 85 -12.59 -0.51 11.88
CA ILE A 85 -11.36 0.26 11.64
C ILE A 85 -11.39 1.65 12.30
N GLU A 86 -12.59 2.17 12.58
CA GLU A 86 -12.85 3.43 13.25
C GLU A 86 -12.38 3.42 14.72
N GLU A 87 -12.36 2.24 15.34
CA GLU A 87 -11.91 2.02 16.72
C GLU A 87 -10.40 1.76 16.81
N VAL A 88 -9.72 1.59 15.68
CA VAL A 88 -8.30 1.25 15.62
C VAL A 88 -7.47 2.50 15.34
N LYS A 89 -6.34 2.65 16.03
CA LYS A 89 -5.33 3.69 15.76
C LYS A 89 -4.09 3.05 15.14
N PRO A 90 -3.44 3.71 14.15
CA PRO A 90 -3.76 5.02 13.59
C PRO A 90 -4.96 5.02 12.64
N GLY A 91 -5.48 3.86 12.28
CA GLY A 91 -6.76 3.70 11.57
C GLY A 91 -6.72 4.17 10.12
N LEU A 92 -7.91 4.37 9.58
CA LEU A 92 -8.13 4.65 8.16
C LEU A 92 -7.54 5.99 7.70
N ASP A 93 -7.39 6.97 8.59
CA ASP A 93 -6.86 8.30 8.25
C ASP A 93 -5.42 8.24 7.76
N LEU A 94 -4.57 7.43 8.41
CA LEU A 94 -3.20 7.24 7.95
C LEU A 94 -3.14 6.52 6.61
N VAL A 95 -4.02 5.53 6.40
CA VAL A 95 -4.12 4.79 5.13
C VAL A 95 -4.48 5.74 4.00
N LYS A 96 -5.50 6.59 4.19
CA LYS A 96 -5.93 7.61 3.21
C LYS A 96 -4.82 8.61 2.90
N LYS A 97 -4.10 9.09 3.92
CA LYS A 97 -2.98 10.01 3.75
C LYS A 97 -1.89 9.41 2.84
N LEU A 98 -1.43 8.20 3.15
CA LEU A 98 -0.37 7.55 2.37
C LEU A 98 -0.84 7.15 0.96
N ALA A 99 -2.11 6.77 0.81
CA ALA A 99 -2.71 6.53 -0.50
C ALA A 99 -2.67 7.79 -1.36
N LYS A 100 -3.07 8.93 -0.80
CA LYS A 100 -3.03 10.23 -1.47
C LYS A 100 -1.60 10.60 -1.87
N GLU A 101 -0.65 10.49 -0.96
CA GLU A 101 0.77 10.81 -1.24
C GLU A 101 1.33 9.97 -2.40
N LYS A 102 1.01 8.67 -2.47
CA LYS A 102 1.41 7.81 -3.59
C LYS A 102 0.80 8.31 -4.90
N ILE A 103 -0.51 8.53 -4.92
CA ILE A 103 -1.25 8.88 -6.14
C ILE A 103 -0.80 10.25 -6.64
N ASP A 104 -0.74 11.27 -5.78
CA ASP A 104 -0.34 12.63 -6.17
C ASP A 104 1.08 12.64 -6.75
N LYS A 105 2.03 11.95 -6.07
CA LYS A 105 3.43 11.85 -6.53
C LYS A 105 3.52 11.16 -7.89
N ASN A 106 2.85 10.02 -8.05
CA ASN A 106 2.96 9.22 -9.26
C ASN A 106 2.17 9.84 -10.42
N TRP A 107 1.07 10.56 -10.14
CA TRP A 107 0.33 11.32 -11.14
C TRP A 107 1.20 12.43 -11.74
N LYS A 108 1.96 13.14 -10.90
CA LYS A 108 2.95 14.12 -11.37
C LYS A 108 3.96 13.48 -12.34
N THR A 109 4.46 12.29 -12.03
CA THR A 109 5.35 11.55 -12.95
C THR A 109 4.64 11.18 -14.26
N VAL A 110 3.37 10.78 -14.22
CA VAL A 110 2.57 10.52 -15.44
C VAL A 110 2.41 11.79 -16.29
N GLU A 111 2.23 12.95 -15.67
CA GLU A 111 2.12 14.23 -16.36
C GLU A 111 3.45 14.68 -16.98
N GLU A 112 4.55 14.56 -16.25
CA GLU A 112 5.91 14.90 -16.73
C GLU A 112 6.30 14.10 -17.97
N ARG A 113 5.78 12.86 -18.12
CA ARG A 113 6.02 12.03 -19.31
C ARG A 113 5.50 12.65 -20.60
N LYS A 114 4.48 13.52 -20.55
CA LYS A 114 3.94 14.21 -21.74
C LYS A 114 4.95 15.15 -22.38
N ASN A 115 5.83 15.75 -21.57
CA ASN A 115 6.80 16.75 -21.99
C ASN A 115 8.25 16.30 -21.72
N PHE A 116 8.50 14.99 -21.68
CA PHE A 116 9.80 14.44 -21.25
C PHE A 116 10.93 14.73 -22.25
N GLY A 117 10.62 14.75 -23.54
CA GLY A 117 11.57 15.11 -24.60
C GLY A 117 11.26 16.49 -25.20
N VAL A 118 12.21 17.05 -25.94
CA VAL A 118 12.00 18.28 -26.71
C VAL A 118 11.00 17.98 -27.84
N ASN A 119 9.80 18.57 -27.75
CA ASN A 119 8.66 18.31 -28.65
C ASN A 119 8.28 16.81 -28.79
N LYS A 120 8.57 15.99 -27.77
CA LYS A 120 8.31 14.54 -27.77
C LYS A 120 7.84 14.04 -26.40
N ALA A 121 6.89 13.12 -26.40
CA ALA A 121 6.32 12.51 -25.19
C ALA A 121 6.78 11.05 -25.02
N LEU A 122 6.83 10.58 -23.77
CA LEU A 122 6.80 9.16 -23.46
C LEU A 122 5.33 8.66 -23.44
N ARG A 123 5.12 7.37 -23.73
CA ARG A 123 3.78 6.77 -23.72
C ARG A 123 3.13 6.87 -22.33
N ASN A 124 1.84 7.23 -22.29
CA ASN A 124 0.97 7.12 -21.12
C ASN A 124 0.00 5.94 -21.33
N PRO A 125 0.03 4.89 -20.49
CA PRO A 125 -0.90 3.77 -20.61
C PRO A 125 -2.34 4.08 -20.17
N TYR A 126 -2.58 5.26 -19.57
CA TYR A 126 -3.89 5.70 -19.07
C TYR A 126 -4.57 6.75 -19.95
N ALA A 127 -3.97 7.09 -21.10
CA ALA A 127 -4.49 8.09 -22.03
C ALA A 127 -5.56 7.51 -22.96
#